data_AF-A0A939WQY2-F1
#
_entry.id   AF-A0A939WQY2-F1
#
_cell.length_a   1.000
_cell.length_b   1.000
_cell.length_c   1.000
_cell.angle_alpha   90.00
_cell.angle_beta   90.00
_cell.angle_gamma   90.00
#
_symmetry.space_group_name_H-M   'P 1'
#
loop_
_entity.id
_entity.type
_entity.pdbx_description
1 polymer ?
#
loop_
_entity_poly.entity_id
_entity_poly.type
_entity_poly.pdbx_seq_one_letter_code
_entity_poly.pdbx_strand_id
1 'polypeptide(L)'
;MAVAAPEPAAKRGAAFATVPKQALVELKATVGKPFSAGLVFVNGKFIDPPYKVERYGTALRINGIQVTNEIIPWTEFLKTQAGARVEKVDPPPAAATPAPVQEAAPAVEESATSDASIDDIDDLFDDDPKPKKKVAAKPAPVKRPPKAAPPPQPTTTVVLDGEFVANDKTKAMVARINKERTRVETVLRKGGCYFFGTRYTPISVDRMPAEMFLSSIPGVMKSNTVFEPFSSAARAKGITFLSEAVLRDLFHNRLDYIRLIAREKAIKEEGKWGTTL
;
A
#
# COMPACT_ATOMS: atom_id res chain seq x y z
N MET A 1 24.18 -2.35 -25.39
CA MET A 1 22.79 -2.26 -24.90
C MET A 1 22.82 -2.28 -23.39
N ALA A 2 22.54 -1.16 -22.72
CA ALA A 2 22.63 -1.07 -21.26
C ALA A 2 21.37 -1.68 -20.62
N VAL A 3 21.57 -2.73 -19.82
CA VAL A 3 20.52 -3.38 -19.03
C VAL A 3 20.16 -2.43 -17.88
N ALA A 4 18.95 -1.88 -17.91
CA ALA A 4 18.43 -1.02 -16.85
C ALA A 4 18.40 -1.79 -15.52
N ALA A 5 18.98 -1.21 -14.49
CA ALA A 5 19.00 -1.78 -13.14
C ALA A 5 17.56 -1.94 -12.61
N PRO A 6 17.27 -3.02 -11.85
CA PRO A 6 15.95 -3.23 -11.27
C PRO A 6 15.63 -2.10 -10.28
N GLU A 7 14.49 -1.45 -10.53
CA GLU A 7 13.87 -0.46 -9.67
C GLU A 7 13.73 -1.03 -8.23
N PRO A 8 14.05 -0.27 -7.17
CA PRO A 8 13.98 -0.76 -5.81
C PRO A 8 12.54 -1.20 -5.49
N ALA A 9 12.39 -2.47 -5.13
CA ALA A 9 11.13 -3.08 -4.74
C ALA A 9 10.39 -2.19 -3.74
N ALA A 10 9.30 -1.56 -4.20
CA ALA A 10 8.42 -0.79 -3.35
C ALA A 10 8.04 -1.66 -2.14
N LYS A 11 8.30 -1.14 -0.93
CA LYS A 11 7.96 -1.76 0.35
C LYS A 11 6.59 -2.44 0.23
N ARG A 12 6.57 -3.77 0.44
CA ARG A 12 5.37 -4.60 0.52
C ARG A 12 4.27 -3.79 1.21
N GLY A 13 3.11 -3.66 0.56
CA GLY A 13 2.02 -2.78 0.97
C GLY A 13 1.83 -2.86 2.49
N ALA A 14 1.94 -1.69 3.15
CA ALA A 14 1.80 -1.60 4.59
C ALA A 14 0.52 -2.35 5.02
N ALA A 15 0.60 -3.16 6.07
CA ALA A 15 -0.60 -3.68 6.71
C ALA A 15 -1.38 -2.48 7.29
N PHE A 16 -2.71 -2.57 7.32
CA PHE A 16 -3.53 -1.56 7.99
C PHE A 16 -3.08 -1.38 9.45
N ALA A 17 -3.23 -0.17 9.98
CA ALA A 17 -2.83 0.13 11.35
C ALA A 17 -3.50 -0.82 12.34
N THR A 18 -2.73 -1.46 13.21
CA THR A 18 -3.27 -2.43 14.17
C THR A 18 -4.15 -1.72 15.18
N VAL A 19 -5.37 -2.22 15.36
CA VAL A 19 -6.33 -1.67 16.33
C VAL A 19 -5.80 -1.85 17.76
N PRO A 20 -5.82 -0.80 18.61
CA PRO A 20 -5.41 -0.89 20.00
C PRO A 20 -6.19 -1.97 20.76
N LYS A 21 -5.51 -2.74 21.63
CA LYS A 21 -6.13 -3.84 22.40
C LYS A 21 -7.31 -3.35 23.25
N GLN A 22 -7.20 -2.17 23.84
CA GLN A 22 -8.26 -1.55 24.65
C GLN A 22 -9.54 -1.35 23.83
N ALA A 23 -9.44 -0.84 22.59
CA ALA A 23 -10.59 -0.65 21.72
C ALA A 23 -11.35 -1.96 21.44
N LEU A 24 -10.65 -3.10 21.47
CA LEU A 24 -11.25 -4.42 21.24
C LEU A 24 -12.07 -4.89 22.43
N VAL A 25 -11.56 -4.68 23.64
CA VAL A 25 -12.24 -5.04 24.89
C VAL A 25 -13.48 -4.17 25.05
N GLU A 26 -13.32 -2.86 24.89
CA GLU A 26 -14.38 -1.89 25.21
C GLU A 26 -15.48 -1.82 24.15
N LEU A 27 -15.11 -1.73 22.87
CA LEU A 27 -16.11 -1.57 21.80
C LEU A 27 -16.72 -2.92 21.36
N LYS A 28 -16.12 -4.05 21.78
CA LYS A 28 -16.48 -5.41 21.38
C LYS A 28 -16.44 -5.65 19.87
N ALA A 29 -16.48 -6.91 19.46
CA ALA A 29 -16.62 -7.30 18.07
C ALA A 29 -18.08 -7.57 17.71
N THR A 30 -18.49 -7.21 16.49
CA THR A 30 -19.77 -7.67 15.93
C THR A 30 -19.51 -8.46 14.67
N VAL A 31 -20.21 -9.59 14.55
CA VAL A 31 -19.91 -10.59 13.53
C VAL A 31 -21.10 -10.73 12.59
N GLY A 32 -20.84 -10.64 11.28
CA GLY A 32 -21.83 -10.85 10.24
C GLY A 32 -22.11 -12.30 9.92
N LYS A 33 -23.28 -12.53 9.31
CA LYS A 33 -23.58 -13.82 8.69
C LYS A 33 -22.71 -14.01 7.45
N PRO A 34 -22.09 -15.18 7.25
CA PRO A 34 -21.30 -15.45 6.05
C PRO A 34 -22.18 -15.41 4.79
N PHE A 35 -21.63 -14.96 3.67
CA PHE A 35 -22.29 -14.95 2.36
C PHE A 35 -21.27 -15.00 1.22
N SER A 36 -21.65 -15.49 0.04
CA SER A 36 -20.69 -15.69 -1.07
C SER A 36 -20.78 -14.62 -2.18
N ALA A 37 -21.79 -13.77 -2.16
CA ALA A 37 -22.00 -12.75 -3.20
C ALA A 37 -20.93 -11.64 -3.17
N GLY A 38 -20.62 -11.10 -4.35
CA GLY A 38 -19.73 -9.95 -4.54
C GLY A 38 -18.25 -10.30 -4.65
N LEU A 39 -17.43 -9.25 -4.73
CA LEU A 39 -15.97 -9.32 -4.86
C LEU A 39 -15.29 -8.41 -3.84
N VAL A 40 -14.22 -8.88 -3.22
CA VAL A 40 -13.44 -8.09 -2.25
C VAL A 40 -11.97 -8.13 -2.62
N PHE A 41 -11.38 -6.94 -2.71
CA PHE A 41 -9.95 -6.75 -2.94
C PHE A 41 -9.33 -5.97 -1.78
N VAL A 42 -8.18 -6.43 -1.30
CA VAL A 42 -7.42 -5.79 -0.22
C VAL A 42 -5.98 -5.58 -0.67
N ASN A 43 -5.57 -4.32 -0.84
CA ASN A 43 -4.29 -3.92 -1.44
C ASN A 43 -4.04 -4.66 -2.77
N GLY A 44 -5.09 -4.76 -3.61
CA GLY A 44 -5.06 -5.45 -4.90
C GLY A 44 -5.18 -6.98 -4.85
N LYS A 45 -5.08 -7.60 -3.67
CA LYS A 45 -5.23 -9.05 -3.50
C LYS A 45 -6.70 -9.43 -3.46
N PHE A 46 -7.11 -10.44 -4.22
CA PHE A 46 -8.48 -10.98 -4.18
C PHE A 46 -8.68 -11.83 -2.92
N ILE A 47 -9.80 -11.62 -2.23
CA ILE A 47 -10.23 -12.46 -1.10
C ILE A 47 -11.31 -13.42 -1.59
N ASP A 48 -11.09 -14.71 -1.36
CA ASP A 48 -12.06 -15.74 -1.73
C ASP A 48 -13.28 -15.72 -0.78
N PRO A 49 -14.51 -15.91 -1.30
CA PRO A 49 -15.70 -16.14 -0.48
C PRO A 49 -15.62 -17.50 0.25
N PRO A 50 -16.42 -17.74 1.32
CA PRO A 50 -17.49 -16.90 1.86
C PRO A 50 -16.96 -15.67 2.61
N TYR A 51 -17.63 -14.54 2.45
CA TYR A 51 -17.32 -13.28 3.14
C TYR A 51 -18.04 -13.18 4.46
N LYS A 52 -17.29 -12.78 5.48
CA LYS A 52 -17.77 -12.50 6.84
C LYS A 52 -17.33 -11.10 7.23
N VAL A 53 -18.24 -10.14 7.16
CA VAL A 53 -17.95 -8.73 7.51
C VAL A 53 -18.14 -8.52 9.00
N GLU A 54 -17.05 -8.21 9.68
CA GLU A 54 -16.97 -8.06 11.14
C GLU A 54 -16.54 -6.64 11.52
N ARG A 55 -17.14 -6.09 12.56
CA ARG A 55 -16.56 -4.93 13.26
C ARG A 55 -15.59 -5.46 14.30
N TYR A 56 -14.38 -4.94 14.31
CA TYR A 56 -13.34 -5.32 15.27
C TYR A 56 -12.78 -4.04 15.92
N GLY A 57 -13.37 -3.65 17.04
CA GLY A 57 -13.09 -2.35 17.68
C GLY A 57 -13.48 -1.19 16.77
N THR A 58 -12.47 -0.39 16.38
CA THR A 58 -12.60 0.79 15.51
C THR A 58 -12.48 0.48 14.02
N ALA A 59 -12.12 -0.76 13.64
CA ALA A 59 -11.88 -1.15 12.25
C ALA A 59 -12.87 -2.22 11.76
N LEU A 60 -12.89 -2.44 10.44
CA LEU A 60 -13.61 -3.55 9.81
C LEU A 60 -12.66 -4.67 9.43
N ARG A 61 -13.16 -5.91 9.55
CA ARG A 61 -12.53 -7.12 9.06
C ARG A 61 -13.44 -7.84 8.07
N ILE A 62 -12.83 -8.47 7.08
CA ILE A 62 -13.50 -9.42 6.18
C ILE A 62 -12.70 -10.71 6.26
N ASN A 63 -13.35 -11.80 6.65
CA ASN A 63 -12.70 -13.12 6.83
C ASN A 63 -11.50 -13.08 7.80
N GLY A 64 -11.62 -12.27 8.86
CA GLY A 64 -10.55 -12.06 9.84
C GLY A 64 -9.42 -11.12 9.37
N ILE A 65 -9.38 -10.75 8.08
CA ILE A 65 -8.40 -9.82 7.52
C ILE A 65 -8.90 -8.39 7.75
N GLN A 66 -8.07 -7.53 8.33
CA GLN A 66 -8.40 -6.11 8.48
C GLN A 66 -8.40 -5.42 7.12
N VAL A 67 -9.51 -4.76 6.79
CA VAL A 67 -9.73 -4.14 5.46
C VAL A 67 -9.77 -2.62 5.52
N THR A 68 -9.91 -2.03 6.70
CA THR A 68 -9.83 -0.57 6.88
C THR A 68 -8.78 -0.24 7.94
N ASN A 69 -8.26 0.98 7.88
CA ASN A 69 -7.70 1.60 9.07
C ASN A 69 -8.83 1.84 10.09
N GLU A 70 -8.51 2.43 11.24
CA GLU A 70 -9.53 2.89 12.18
C GLU A 70 -10.50 3.82 11.45
N ILE A 71 -11.78 3.45 11.39
CA ILE A 71 -12.81 4.30 10.75
C ILE A 71 -12.96 5.60 11.53
N ILE A 72 -12.85 5.48 12.86
CA ILE A 72 -12.80 6.57 13.81
C ILE A 72 -11.57 6.27 14.68
N PRO A 73 -10.56 7.17 14.73
CA PRO A 73 -9.36 6.94 15.52
C PRO A 73 -9.69 6.65 16.98
N TRP A 74 -8.99 5.71 17.62
CA TRP A 74 -9.24 5.38 19.03
C TRP A 74 -9.10 6.61 19.95
N THR A 75 -8.19 7.51 19.61
CA THR A 75 -8.00 8.79 20.32
C THR A 75 -9.26 9.66 20.33
N GLU A 76 -10.13 9.56 19.32
CA GLU A 76 -11.42 10.29 19.30
C GLU A 76 -12.43 9.69 20.28
N PHE A 77 -12.44 8.36 20.45
CA PHE A 77 -13.28 7.71 21.46
C PHE A 77 -12.86 8.13 22.86
N LEU A 78 -11.54 8.15 23.13
CA LEU A 78 -11.01 8.54 24.42
C LEU A 78 -11.38 9.98 24.77
N LYS A 79 -11.35 10.91 23.81
CA LYS A 79 -11.78 12.31 24.02
C LYS A 79 -13.24 12.47 24.45
N THR A 80 -14.09 11.47 24.24
CA THR A 80 -15.48 11.53 24.70
C THR A 80 -15.62 11.22 26.20
N GLN A 81 -14.62 10.60 26.81
CA GLN A 81 -14.66 10.11 28.18
C GLN A 81 -14.41 11.24 29.18
N ALA A 82 -15.07 11.18 30.34
CA ALA A 82 -14.78 12.08 31.45
C ALA A 82 -13.41 11.72 32.04
N GLY A 83 -12.52 12.69 32.21
CA GLY A 83 -11.16 12.45 32.72
C GLY A 83 -10.11 12.12 31.65
N ALA A 84 -10.46 12.18 30.36
CA ALA A 84 -9.46 12.03 29.30
C ALA A 84 -8.41 13.15 29.35
N ARG A 85 -7.14 12.79 29.58
CA ARG A 85 -6.02 13.73 29.57
C ARG A 85 -5.22 13.56 28.29
N VAL A 86 -4.90 14.68 27.66
CA VAL A 86 -4.03 14.72 26.49
C VAL A 86 -2.60 14.91 27.01
N GLU A 87 -1.86 13.81 27.13
CA GLU A 87 -0.43 13.90 27.40
C GLU A 87 0.29 14.08 26.06
N LYS A 88 1.01 15.21 25.94
CA LYS A 88 2.03 15.34 24.91
C LYS A 88 3.23 14.55 25.40
N VAL A 89 3.46 13.37 24.83
CA VAL A 89 4.72 12.66 25.01
C VAL A 89 5.72 13.32 24.07
N ASP A 90 6.70 14.02 24.64
CA ASP A 90 7.86 14.47 23.88
C ASP A 90 8.51 13.23 23.25
N PRO A 91 8.84 13.27 21.94
CA PRO A 91 9.52 12.14 21.31
C PRO A 91 10.77 11.81 22.13
N PRO A 92 11.09 10.51 22.30
CA PRO A 92 12.31 10.12 23.02
C PRO A 92 13.48 10.92 22.44
N PRO A 93 14.34 11.54 23.28
CA PRO A 93 15.45 12.33 22.79
C PRO A 93 16.19 11.47 21.77
N ALA A 94 16.31 11.98 20.54
CA ALA A 94 16.99 11.30 19.47
C ALA A 94 18.31 10.78 20.05
N ALA A 95 18.46 9.45 20.12
CA ALA A 95 19.70 8.85 20.59
C ALA A 95 20.81 9.51 19.80
N ALA A 96 21.66 10.25 20.51
CA ALA A 96 22.75 11.00 19.90
C ALA A 96 23.53 9.99 19.06
N THR A 97 23.50 10.17 17.74
CA THR A 97 24.38 9.46 16.84
C THR A 97 25.79 9.65 17.40
N PRO A 98 26.51 8.57 17.79
CA PRO A 98 27.88 8.74 18.23
C PRO A 98 28.64 9.41 17.08
N ALA A 99 29.36 10.48 17.43
CA ALA A 99 30.17 11.24 16.51
C ALA A 99 31.10 10.29 15.72
N PRO A 100 31.35 10.53 14.43
CA PRO A 100 32.32 9.74 13.70
C PRO A 100 33.69 9.95 14.37
N VAL A 101 34.24 8.87 14.91
CA VAL A 101 35.63 8.81 15.35
C VAL A 101 36.48 9.07 14.11
N GLN A 102 37.22 10.18 14.13
CA GLN A 102 38.27 10.46 13.15
C GLN A 102 39.30 9.33 13.25
N GLU A 103 39.29 8.44 12.26
CA GLU A 103 40.36 7.48 12.03
C GLU A 103 41.57 8.25 11.50
N ALA A 104 42.57 8.37 12.35
CA ALA A 104 43.86 8.96 12.04
C ALA A 104 44.59 8.11 10.98
N ALA A 105 45.17 8.80 10.01
CA ALA A 105 46.03 8.22 8.99
C ALA A 105 47.23 7.47 9.60
N PRO A 106 47.72 6.40 8.95
CA PRO A 106 49.13 6.04 9.02
C PRO A 106 49.87 6.50 7.76
N ALA A 107 51.10 6.94 8.01
CA ALA A 107 52.08 7.37 7.05
C ALA A 107 52.70 6.19 6.28
N VAL A 108 53.16 6.58 5.08
CA VAL A 108 54.02 5.95 4.09
C VAL A 108 55.10 5.00 4.63
N GLU A 109 55.28 3.85 3.96
CA GLU A 109 56.61 3.27 3.73
C GLU A 109 56.71 2.66 2.31
N GLU A 110 57.82 2.99 1.65
CA GLU A 110 58.25 2.66 0.30
C GLU A 110 58.72 1.20 0.15
N SER A 111 58.45 0.55 -0.99
CA SER A 111 59.47 -0.29 -1.68
C SER A 111 59.09 -0.63 -3.15
N ALA A 112 59.78 0.04 -4.07
CA ALA A 112 60.37 -0.36 -5.36
C ALA A 112 59.98 -1.64 -6.15
N THR A 113 59.97 -1.43 -7.50
CA THR A 113 60.26 -2.31 -8.67
C THR A 113 59.20 -3.36 -9.07
N SER A 114 58.86 -3.58 -10.35
CA SER A 114 59.61 -3.45 -11.62
C SER A 114 58.71 -3.22 -12.85
N ASP A 115 59.21 -2.36 -13.76
CA ASP A 115 59.29 -2.49 -15.22
C ASP A 115 58.46 -3.54 -15.98
N ALA A 116 57.67 -3.08 -16.96
CA ALA A 116 57.58 -3.63 -18.32
C ALA A 116 56.68 -2.73 -19.20
N SER A 117 57.33 -1.96 -20.07
CA SER A 117 56.80 -1.26 -21.25
C SER A 117 56.14 -2.20 -22.26
N ILE A 118 54.99 -1.82 -22.83
CA ILE A 118 54.62 -2.11 -24.24
C ILE A 118 53.76 -0.94 -24.75
N ASP A 119 54.44 0.05 -25.33
CA ASP A 119 53.85 0.94 -26.34
C ASP A 119 53.86 0.20 -27.70
N ASP A 120 52.88 0.54 -28.54
CA ASP A 120 52.91 0.49 -30.00
C ASP A 120 53.16 -0.85 -30.71
N ILE A 121 52.06 -1.57 -31.03
CA ILE A 121 52.00 -2.43 -32.20
C ILE A 121 50.64 -2.26 -32.90
N ASP A 122 50.72 -1.79 -34.15
CA ASP A 122 49.69 -1.84 -35.20
C ASP A 122 48.52 -0.84 -35.12
N ASP A 123 48.88 0.43 -35.13
CA ASP A 123 48.28 1.40 -36.06
C ASP A 123 48.70 1.03 -37.50
N LEU A 124 47.90 0.20 -38.17
CA LEU A 124 48.09 -0.16 -39.57
C LEU A 124 46.74 -0.08 -40.29
N PHE A 125 46.68 0.79 -41.29
CA PHE A 125 45.58 1.06 -42.23
C PHE A 125 44.65 2.25 -41.91
N ASP A 126 45.28 3.42 -41.85
CA ASP A 126 45.06 4.59 -42.73
C ASP A 126 43.65 5.21 -42.93
N ASP A 127 43.65 6.50 -42.54
CA ASP A 127 43.31 7.67 -43.35
C ASP A 127 41.84 8.13 -43.47
N ASP A 128 41.45 9.01 -42.52
CA ASP A 128 40.68 10.22 -42.85
C ASP A 128 40.71 11.25 -41.68
N PRO A 129 41.19 12.49 -41.89
CA PRO A 129 41.36 13.46 -40.80
C PRO A 129 40.04 14.17 -40.45
N LYS A 130 39.44 13.84 -39.29
CA LYS A 130 38.28 14.59 -38.76
C LYS A 130 38.65 15.55 -37.61
N PRO A 131 38.13 16.79 -37.63
CA PRO A 131 38.64 17.91 -36.85
C PRO A 131 38.37 17.82 -35.34
N LYS A 132 39.35 18.28 -34.56
CA LYS A 132 39.34 18.39 -33.09
C LYS A 132 38.13 19.16 -32.57
N LYS A 133 37.12 18.44 -32.06
CA LYS A 133 36.00 19.02 -31.33
C LYS A 133 36.46 19.26 -29.88
N LYS A 134 36.61 20.52 -29.48
CA LYS A 134 36.84 20.93 -28.08
C LYS A 134 35.70 20.38 -27.21
N VAL A 135 36.01 19.41 -26.37
CA VAL A 135 35.10 18.93 -25.32
C VAL A 135 35.03 20.01 -24.25
N ALA A 136 33.89 20.69 -24.17
CA ALA A 136 33.60 21.60 -23.08
C ALA A 136 33.59 20.82 -21.77
N ALA A 137 34.38 21.28 -20.79
CA ALA A 137 34.44 20.74 -19.45
C ALA A 137 33.04 20.73 -18.82
N LYS A 138 32.59 19.54 -18.43
CA LYS A 138 31.35 19.31 -17.71
C LYS A 138 31.50 19.91 -16.30
N PRO A 139 30.63 20.86 -15.87
CA PRO A 139 30.74 21.40 -14.52
C PRO A 139 30.48 20.30 -13.48
N ALA A 140 31.35 20.26 -12.47
CA ALA A 140 31.24 19.33 -11.35
C ALA A 140 29.88 19.50 -10.63
N PRO A 141 29.25 18.39 -10.19
CA PRO A 141 28.00 18.47 -9.45
C PRO A 141 28.24 19.14 -8.10
N VAL A 142 27.62 20.31 -7.91
CA VAL A 142 27.54 21.01 -6.62
C VAL A 142 26.82 20.09 -5.64
N LYS A 143 27.56 19.52 -4.69
CA LYS A 143 27.00 18.79 -3.53
C LYS A 143 26.14 19.77 -2.74
N ARG A 144 24.81 19.69 -2.89
CA ARG A 144 23.88 20.38 -2.00
C ARG A 144 24.02 19.77 -0.60
N PRO A 145 24.15 20.59 0.46
CA PRO A 145 24.13 20.08 1.82
C PRO A 145 22.80 19.34 2.07
N PRO A 146 22.83 18.24 2.85
CA PRO A 146 21.63 17.47 3.16
C PRO A 146 20.62 18.39 3.84
N LYS A 147 19.44 18.52 3.23
CA LYS A 147 18.29 19.21 3.83
C LYS A 147 17.98 18.50 5.15
N ALA A 148 18.12 19.22 6.26
CA ALA A 148 17.81 18.73 7.59
C ALA A 148 16.44 18.04 7.59
N ALA A 149 16.39 16.82 8.13
CA ALA A 149 15.15 16.08 8.27
C ALA A 149 14.15 16.95 9.06
N PRO A 150 12.88 17.05 8.63
CA PRO A 150 11.88 17.75 9.41
C PRO A 150 11.80 17.15 10.82
N PRO A 151 11.67 17.97 11.87
CA PRO A 151 11.62 17.48 13.24
C PRO A 151 10.47 16.47 13.41
N PRO A 152 10.66 15.42 14.22
CA PRO A 152 9.62 14.41 14.46
C PRO A 152 8.37 15.10 15.00
N GLN A 153 7.23 14.86 14.33
CA GLN A 153 5.95 15.41 14.77
C GLN A 153 5.58 14.81 16.14
N PRO A 154 5.12 15.63 17.10
CA PRO A 154 4.78 15.15 18.44
C PRO A 154 3.63 14.14 18.36
N THR A 155 3.86 12.95 18.90
CA THR A 155 2.84 11.91 18.96
C THR A 155 1.93 12.22 20.15
N THR A 156 0.70 12.66 19.87
CA THR A 156 -0.26 12.98 20.94
C THR A 156 -0.90 11.68 21.43
N THR A 157 -0.63 11.29 22.66
CA THR A 157 -1.25 10.12 23.30
C THR A 157 -2.30 10.59 24.30
N VAL A 158 -3.55 10.18 24.10
CA VAL A 158 -4.62 10.43 25.06
C VAL A 158 -4.63 9.26 26.04
N VAL A 159 -4.42 9.54 27.32
CA VAL A 159 -4.48 8.55 28.40
C VAL A 159 -5.80 8.75 29.14
N LEU A 160 -6.50 7.64 29.39
CA LEU A 160 -7.73 7.63 30.18
C LEU A 160 -7.40 7.17 31.60
N ASP A 161 -7.54 8.09 32.55
CA ASP A 161 -7.48 7.78 33.97
C ASP A 161 -8.84 7.24 34.42
N GLY A 162 -9.09 5.93 34.24
CA GLY A 162 -10.32 5.27 34.69
C GLY A 162 -10.88 4.21 33.73
N GLU A 163 -12.03 3.65 34.07
CA GLU A 163 -12.77 2.71 33.23
C GLU A 163 -13.47 3.43 32.07
N PHE A 164 -13.57 2.76 30.92
CA PHE A 164 -14.27 3.29 29.76
C PHE A 164 -15.78 3.25 29.98
N VAL A 165 -16.43 4.41 30.01
CA VAL A 165 -17.88 4.50 30.23
C VAL A 165 -18.60 4.74 28.92
N ALA A 166 -19.58 3.88 28.61
CA ALA A 166 -20.40 4.02 27.42
C ALA A 166 -21.32 5.26 27.52
N ASN A 167 -20.90 6.36 26.92
CA ASN A 167 -21.68 7.59 26.80
C ASN A 167 -22.42 7.67 25.45
N ASP A 168 -23.35 8.62 25.31
CA ASP A 168 -24.17 8.74 24.09
C ASP A 168 -23.35 9.13 22.85
N LYS A 169 -22.24 9.86 23.03
CA LYS A 169 -21.30 10.19 21.94
C LYS A 169 -20.58 8.95 21.42
N THR A 170 -20.13 8.08 22.32
CA THR A 170 -19.50 6.78 22.03
C THR A 170 -20.52 5.89 21.32
N LYS A 171 -21.76 5.81 21.81
CA LYS A 171 -22.83 5.05 21.13
C LYS A 171 -23.03 5.55 19.69
N ALA A 172 -23.05 6.87 19.47
CA ALA A 172 -23.18 7.45 18.12
C ALA A 172 -21.99 7.10 17.21
N MET A 173 -20.76 7.16 17.74
CA MET A 173 -19.55 6.74 17.00
C MET A 173 -19.59 5.24 16.65
N VAL A 174 -19.97 4.39 17.60
CA VAL A 174 -20.15 2.94 17.38
C VAL A 174 -21.25 2.67 16.35
N ALA A 175 -22.35 3.43 16.39
CA ALA A 175 -23.43 3.34 15.40
C ALA A 175 -22.95 3.71 13.99
N ARG A 176 -22.09 4.72 13.86
CA ARG A 176 -21.47 5.10 12.57
C ARG A 176 -20.59 3.98 12.01
N ILE A 177 -19.76 3.35 12.84
CA ILE A 177 -18.94 2.20 12.42
C ILE A 177 -19.83 1.03 11.97
N ASN A 178 -20.90 0.75 12.72
CA ASN A 178 -21.87 -0.27 12.34
C ASN A 178 -22.58 0.05 11.03
N LYS A 179 -22.87 1.33 10.75
CA LYS A 179 -23.46 1.77 9.49
C LYS A 179 -22.53 1.50 8.31
N GLU A 180 -21.23 1.72 8.46
CA GLU A 180 -20.26 1.35 7.42
C GLU A 180 -20.16 -0.16 7.24
N ARG A 181 -20.14 -0.93 8.34
CA ARG A 181 -20.20 -2.40 8.29
C ARG A 181 -21.40 -2.89 7.48
N THR A 182 -22.60 -2.39 7.79
CA THR A 182 -23.83 -2.81 7.09
C THR A 182 -23.88 -2.32 5.65
N ARG A 183 -23.30 -1.15 5.34
CA ARG A 183 -23.14 -0.67 3.97
C ARG A 183 -22.27 -1.62 3.14
N VAL A 184 -21.11 -2.01 3.67
CA VAL A 184 -20.21 -2.97 3.01
C VAL A 184 -20.92 -4.29 2.77
N GLU A 185 -21.59 -4.81 3.81
CA GLU A 185 -22.36 -6.05 3.70
C GLU A 185 -23.48 -5.95 2.66
N THR A 186 -24.22 -4.83 2.60
CA THR A 186 -25.33 -4.63 1.67
C THR A 186 -24.86 -4.61 0.22
N VAL A 187 -23.80 -3.88 -0.08
CA VAL A 187 -23.26 -3.78 -1.46
C VAL A 187 -22.70 -5.14 -1.90
N LEU A 188 -21.95 -5.85 -1.04
CA LEU A 188 -21.43 -7.17 -1.40
C LEU A 188 -22.55 -8.21 -1.57
N ARG A 189 -23.58 -8.20 -0.72
CA ARG A 189 -24.77 -9.07 -0.87
C ARG A 189 -25.50 -8.85 -2.18
N LYS A 190 -25.55 -7.60 -2.67
CA LYS A 190 -26.10 -7.25 -3.99
C LYS A 190 -25.19 -7.67 -5.17
N GLY A 191 -24.05 -8.29 -4.91
CA GLY A 191 -23.09 -8.68 -5.93
C GLY A 191 -22.18 -7.53 -6.38
N GLY A 192 -22.03 -6.48 -5.57
CA GLY A 192 -21.06 -5.42 -5.81
C GLY A 192 -19.61 -5.83 -5.55
N CYS A 193 -18.71 -4.88 -5.71
CA CYS A 193 -17.28 -5.05 -5.49
C CYS A 193 -16.74 -3.97 -4.54
N TYR A 194 -15.81 -4.35 -3.66
CA TYR A 194 -15.05 -3.41 -2.83
C TYR A 194 -13.55 -3.51 -3.09
N PHE A 195 -12.92 -2.34 -3.19
CA PHE A 195 -11.47 -2.20 -3.19
C PHE A 195 -11.05 -1.47 -1.92
N PHE A 196 -10.35 -2.19 -1.05
CA PHE A 196 -9.68 -1.65 0.12
C PHE A 196 -8.20 -1.50 -0.17
N GLY A 197 -7.61 -0.40 0.28
CA GLY A 197 -6.19 -0.14 0.14
C GLY A 197 -5.67 0.73 1.26
N THR A 198 -4.39 0.62 1.57
CA THR A 198 -3.73 1.53 2.52
C THR A 198 -3.38 2.88 1.89
N ARG A 199 -3.31 2.92 0.55
CA ARG A 199 -2.89 4.10 -0.24
C ARG A 199 -4.05 4.91 -0.80
N TYR A 200 -5.28 4.43 -0.66
CA TYR A 200 -6.48 5.06 -1.23
C TYR A 200 -7.70 4.81 -0.36
N THR A 201 -8.70 5.68 -0.47
CA THR A 201 -9.99 5.51 0.21
C THR A 201 -10.74 4.30 -0.35
N PRO A 202 -11.47 3.54 0.47
CA PRO A 202 -12.24 2.40 -0.01
C PRO A 202 -13.18 2.77 -1.17
N ILE A 203 -13.14 1.99 -2.25
CA ILE A 203 -13.98 2.19 -3.43
C ILE A 203 -15.05 1.11 -3.43
N SER A 204 -16.32 1.52 -3.45
CA SER A 204 -17.46 0.63 -3.64
C SER A 204 -17.96 0.72 -5.06
N VAL A 205 -18.25 -0.43 -5.65
CA VAL A 205 -18.74 -0.54 -7.03
C VAL A 205 -19.98 -1.41 -7.02
N ASP A 206 -21.01 -0.97 -7.74
CA ASP A 206 -22.26 -1.72 -7.87
C ASP A 206 -22.07 -2.99 -8.69
N ARG A 207 -23.14 -3.77 -8.80
CA ARG A 207 -23.17 -5.06 -9.49
C ARG A 207 -22.71 -4.98 -10.96
N MET A 208 -23.31 -4.08 -11.75
CA MET A 208 -23.06 -4.04 -13.19
C MET A 208 -21.57 -3.77 -13.53
N PRO A 209 -20.90 -2.77 -12.94
CA PRO A 209 -19.48 -2.59 -13.20
C PRO A 209 -18.60 -3.67 -12.53
N ALA A 210 -19.06 -4.34 -11.47
CA ALA A 210 -18.36 -5.50 -10.89
C ALA A 210 -18.35 -6.71 -11.84
N GLU A 211 -19.47 -6.99 -12.53
CA GLU A 211 -19.56 -8.04 -13.56
C GLU A 211 -18.67 -7.71 -14.78
N MET A 212 -18.68 -6.45 -15.21
CA MET A 212 -17.78 -5.97 -16.28
C MET A 212 -16.31 -6.10 -15.87
N PHE A 213 -15.98 -5.75 -14.63
CA PHE A 213 -14.64 -5.90 -14.08
C PHE A 213 -14.21 -7.37 -14.09
N LEU A 214 -15.05 -8.28 -13.59
CA LEU A 214 -14.73 -9.70 -13.48
C LEU A 214 -14.52 -10.36 -14.85
N SER A 215 -15.32 -9.99 -15.85
CA SER A 215 -15.19 -10.52 -17.23
C SER A 215 -14.00 -9.96 -18.00
N SER A 216 -13.57 -8.73 -17.71
CA SER A 216 -12.54 -8.04 -18.49
C SER A 216 -11.14 -8.14 -17.91
N ILE A 217 -10.99 -7.97 -16.59
CA ILE A 217 -9.67 -7.85 -15.93
C ILE A 217 -8.78 -9.09 -16.10
N PRO A 218 -9.27 -10.33 -15.96
CA PRO A 218 -8.38 -11.49 -16.05
C PRO A 218 -7.70 -11.60 -17.41
N GLY A 219 -8.41 -11.28 -18.49
CA GLY A 219 -7.84 -11.22 -19.84
C GLY A 219 -6.77 -10.14 -19.97
N VAL A 220 -7.03 -8.94 -19.43
CA VAL A 220 -6.09 -7.81 -19.43
C VAL A 220 -4.84 -8.10 -18.58
N MET A 221 -4.99 -8.73 -17.41
CA MET A 221 -3.87 -9.13 -16.55
C MET A 221 -3.01 -10.22 -17.18
N LYS A 222 -3.63 -11.15 -17.92
CA LYS A 222 -2.91 -12.23 -18.60
C LYS A 222 -2.06 -11.74 -19.76
N SER A 223 -2.53 -10.75 -20.53
CA SER A 223 -1.86 -10.28 -21.73
C SER A 223 -0.78 -9.23 -21.49
N ASN A 224 -0.77 -8.55 -20.33
CA ASN A 224 0.11 -7.42 -20.07
C ASN A 224 1.11 -7.73 -18.94
N THR A 225 2.40 -7.66 -19.25
CA THR A 225 3.51 -7.87 -18.30
C THR A 225 4.04 -6.57 -17.70
N VAL A 226 3.66 -5.42 -18.27
CA VAL A 226 4.06 -4.06 -17.88
C VAL A 226 2.83 -3.25 -17.48
N PHE A 227 2.99 -2.32 -16.52
CA PHE A 227 1.88 -1.56 -15.95
C PHE A 227 1.18 -0.63 -16.94
N GLU A 228 1.91 0.13 -17.75
CA GLU A 228 1.30 1.12 -18.68
C GLU A 228 0.40 0.46 -19.75
N PRO A 229 0.81 -0.64 -20.42
CA PRO A 229 -0.09 -1.38 -21.30
C PRO A 229 -1.31 -1.95 -20.56
N PHE A 230 -1.10 -2.46 -19.34
CA PHE A 230 -2.18 -2.98 -18.50
C PHE A 230 -3.20 -1.89 -18.15
N SER A 231 -2.75 -0.72 -17.70
CA SER A 231 -3.61 0.38 -17.29
C SER A 231 -4.43 0.90 -18.48
N SER A 232 -3.78 1.11 -19.63
CA SER A 232 -4.43 1.52 -20.88
C SER A 232 -5.47 0.49 -21.36
N ALA A 233 -5.12 -0.80 -21.36
CA ALA A 233 -6.03 -1.87 -21.75
C ALA A 233 -7.23 -2.00 -20.80
N ALA A 234 -7.03 -1.83 -19.49
CA ALA A 234 -8.12 -1.83 -18.51
C ALA A 234 -9.10 -0.67 -18.77
N ARG A 235 -8.58 0.53 -19.06
CA ARG A 235 -9.40 1.71 -19.42
C ARG A 235 -10.17 1.50 -20.71
N ALA A 236 -9.54 0.92 -21.73
CA ALA A 236 -10.19 0.59 -23.01
C ALA A 236 -11.33 -0.42 -22.85
N LYS A 237 -11.31 -1.25 -21.80
CA LYS A 237 -12.39 -2.17 -21.42
C LYS A 237 -13.48 -1.53 -20.54
N GLY A 238 -13.46 -0.21 -20.36
CA GLY A 238 -14.47 0.53 -19.59
C GLY A 238 -14.20 0.61 -18.08
N ILE A 239 -13.03 0.18 -17.61
CA ILE A 239 -12.67 0.21 -16.18
C ILE A 239 -12.11 1.58 -15.82
N THR A 240 -12.95 2.60 -15.94
CA THR A 240 -12.60 4.00 -15.70
C THR A 240 -12.84 4.44 -14.25
N PHE A 241 -13.66 3.69 -13.51
CA PHE A 241 -14.01 3.99 -12.12
C PHE A 241 -12.89 3.70 -11.10
N LEU A 242 -11.84 2.96 -11.50
CA LEU A 242 -10.70 2.69 -10.63
C LEU A 242 -9.65 3.79 -10.74
N SER A 243 -9.05 4.17 -9.62
CA SER A 243 -7.89 5.06 -9.62
C SER A 243 -6.63 4.34 -10.09
N GLU A 244 -5.62 5.09 -10.51
CA GLU A 244 -4.32 4.52 -10.89
C GLU A 244 -3.69 3.71 -9.75
N ALA A 245 -3.83 4.17 -8.50
CA ALA A 245 -3.32 3.46 -7.33
C ALA A 245 -3.93 2.07 -7.17
N VAL A 246 -5.25 1.92 -7.42
CA VAL A 246 -5.93 0.62 -7.35
C VAL A 246 -5.48 -0.28 -8.50
N LEU A 247 -5.36 0.27 -9.71
CA LEU A 247 -4.86 -0.48 -10.86
C LEU A 247 -3.42 -0.95 -10.65
N ARG A 248 -2.56 -0.13 -10.03
CA ARG A 248 -1.21 -0.53 -9.63
C ARG A 248 -1.28 -1.70 -8.66
N ASP A 249 -2.05 -1.60 -7.58
CA ASP A 249 -2.14 -2.67 -6.59
C ASP A 249 -2.68 -3.99 -7.19
N LEU A 250 -3.68 -3.91 -8.07
CA LEU A 250 -4.19 -5.05 -8.83
C LEU A 250 -3.10 -5.67 -9.72
N PHE A 251 -2.31 -4.85 -10.41
CA PHE A 251 -1.21 -5.30 -11.26
C PHE A 251 -0.08 -5.97 -10.46
N HIS A 252 0.25 -5.45 -9.28
CA HIS A 252 1.24 -6.07 -8.39
C HIS A 252 0.78 -7.46 -7.92
N ASN A 253 -0.53 -7.66 -7.75
CA ASN A 253 -1.12 -8.95 -7.38
C ASN A 253 -1.72 -9.69 -8.59
N ARG A 254 -1.16 -9.49 -9.79
CA ARG A 254 -1.72 -10.07 -11.02
C ARG A 254 -1.94 -11.58 -10.96
N LEU A 255 -1.17 -12.34 -10.18
CA LEU A 255 -1.35 -13.79 -10.04
C LEU A 255 -2.75 -14.18 -9.53
N ASP A 256 -3.46 -13.28 -8.85
CA ASP A 256 -4.82 -13.52 -8.39
C ASP A 256 -5.85 -13.58 -9.52
N TYR A 257 -5.50 -13.21 -10.77
CA TYR A 257 -6.42 -13.36 -11.91
C TYR A 257 -6.93 -14.80 -12.08
N ILE A 258 -6.12 -15.80 -11.71
CA ILE A 258 -6.50 -17.22 -11.79
C ILE A 258 -7.69 -17.51 -10.87
N ARG A 259 -7.67 -16.92 -9.66
CA ARG A 259 -8.77 -17.03 -8.69
C ARG A 259 -10.01 -16.29 -9.19
N LEU A 260 -9.83 -15.15 -9.84
CA LEU A 260 -10.94 -14.42 -10.47
C LEU A 260 -11.62 -15.22 -11.57
N ILE A 261 -10.86 -15.91 -12.43
CA ILE A 261 -11.41 -16.80 -13.46
C ILE A 261 -12.20 -17.95 -12.82
N ALA A 262 -11.63 -18.58 -11.78
CA ALA A 262 -12.32 -19.64 -11.05
C ALA A 262 -13.62 -19.12 -10.41
N ARG A 263 -13.60 -17.90 -9.87
CA ARG A 263 -14.78 -17.25 -9.29
C ARG A 263 -15.83 -16.93 -10.34
N GLU A 264 -15.44 -16.37 -11.49
CA GLU A 264 -16.34 -16.13 -12.63
C GLU A 264 -17.05 -17.40 -13.07
N LYS A 265 -16.31 -18.51 -13.17
CA LYS A 265 -16.87 -19.82 -13.50
C LYS A 265 -17.86 -20.30 -12.44
N ALA A 266 -17.48 -20.26 -11.16
CA ALA A 266 -18.35 -20.67 -10.05
C ALA A 266 -19.67 -19.88 -10.04
N ILE A 267 -19.63 -18.59 -10.33
CA ILE A 267 -20.82 -17.74 -10.45
C ILE A 267 -21.74 -18.15 -11.59
N LYS A 268 -21.17 -18.50 -12.75
CA LYS A 268 -21.94 -18.93 -13.92
C LYS A 268 -22.62 -20.27 -13.63
N GLU A 269 -21.93 -21.17 -12.93
CA GLU A 269 -22.47 -22.46 -12.48
C GLU A 269 -23.54 -22.31 -11.39
N GLU A 270 -23.31 -21.43 -10.41
CA GLU A 270 -24.25 -21.17 -9.32
C GLU A 270 -25.53 -20.46 -9.80
N GLY A 271 -25.50 -19.76 -10.94
CA GLY A 271 -26.64 -19.01 -11.51
C GLY A 271 -27.15 -17.89 -10.60
N LYS A 272 -26.42 -17.58 -9.51
CA LYS A 272 -26.89 -16.78 -8.37
C LYS A 272 -25.99 -15.57 -8.11
N TRP A 273 -25.66 -14.79 -9.14
CA TRP A 273 -25.05 -13.49 -8.87
C TRP A 273 -26.07 -12.56 -8.21
N GLY A 274 -25.99 -12.39 -6.90
CA GLY A 274 -26.81 -11.43 -6.14
C GLY A 274 -28.31 -11.73 -6.12
N THR A 275 -28.76 -12.93 -6.51
CA THR A 275 -30.19 -13.29 -6.57
C THR A 275 -30.77 -13.74 -5.22
N THR A 276 -30.01 -13.65 -4.13
CA THR A 276 -30.51 -13.96 -2.78
C THR A 276 -30.88 -12.65 -2.08
N LEU A 277 -32.08 -12.16 -2.37
CA LEU A 277 -32.83 -11.26 -1.50
C LEU A 277 -34.14 -11.95 -1.13
#